data_AF-A0A9E0YC06-F1
#
_entry.id   AF-A0A9E0YC06-F1
#
_cell.length_a   1.000
_cell.length_b   1.000
_cell.length_c   1.000
_cell.angle_alpha   90.00
_cell.angle_beta   90.00
_cell.angle_gamma   90.00
#
_symmetry.space_group_name_H-M   'P 1'
#
loop_
_entity.id
_entity.type
_entity.pdbx_description
1 polymer ?
#
loop_
_entity_poly.entity_id
_entity_poly.type
_entity_poly.pdbx_seq_one_letter_code
_entity_poly.pdbx_strand_id
1 'polypeptide(L)'
;MIKAEIIADSENEFGNRITTMRVVFPRYILAELNTHRMLSKNSASSRAIPFQKLLQSVKENPFIPIAWQKDHSGMQGSEYFTDKEDINYITKNWLLSRDFAVQEAENLSSCGVTKQLVNRLLEPFMYHTVLITATEWENFFSLRCPQYEFTFDHTDTKIFRSRKDLIRYGASYHKDKYNDILFWLQLNKGMADIHMIALAETMWDAYNESTPKKLNADDWHIPFEDTINLSDLTNTLKELNGEVYENMFLPTKIKISTAMCARTSYTVIGEEGKRPNLLNDIKLHDRLSLNGHWSCFEHCAKSMNQIEYNEVYNSINKSNGGIVKDFGWSGNFRGFIQYRKMFANENITVNGK
;
A
#
# COMPACT_ATOMS: atom_id res chain seq x y z
N MET A 1 8.66 12.40 -0.95
CA MET A 1 7.65 11.93 0.01
C MET A 1 7.30 10.47 -0.27
N ILE A 2 8.03 9.54 0.34
CA ILE A 2 7.70 8.11 0.34
C ILE A 2 7.33 7.75 1.77
N LYS A 3 6.21 7.06 1.97
CA LYS A 3 5.67 6.77 3.31
C LYS A 3 4.99 5.41 3.34
N ALA A 4 5.04 4.76 4.49
CA ALA A 4 4.21 3.61 4.82
C ALA A 4 3.64 3.81 6.23
N GLU A 5 2.35 3.55 6.38
CA GLU A 5 1.62 3.68 7.63
C GLU A 5 0.79 2.42 7.85
N ILE A 6 0.90 1.82 9.05
CA ILE A 6 0.08 0.68 9.44
C ILE A 6 -1.33 1.18 9.75
N ILE A 7 -2.31 0.66 9.02
CA ILE A 7 -3.73 0.98 9.19
C ILE A 7 -4.43 -0.06 10.07
N ALA A 8 -4.01 -1.31 9.95
CA ALA A 8 -4.39 -2.40 10.85
C ALA A 8 -3.30 -3.47 10.79
N ASP A 9 -3.09 -4.16 11.90
CA ASP A 9 -2.11 -5.23 12.01
C ASP A 9 -2.61 -6.25 13.01
N SER A 10 -2.62 -7.51 12.61
CA SER A 10 -3.26 -8.57 13.39
C SER A 10 -2.56 -9.90 13.21
N GLU A 11 -2.63 -10.76 14.21
CA GLU A 11 -2.08 -12.11 14.17
C GLU A 11 -3.08 -13.09 14.78
N ASN A 12 -3.33 -14.19 14.09
CA ASN A 12 -4.27 -15.23 14.54
C ASN A 12 -3.58 -16.27 15.45
N GLU A 13 -4.38 -17.22 15.95
CA GLU A 13 -3.92 -18.32 16.81
C GLU A 13 -2.91 -19.27 16.13
N PHE A 14 -2.84 -19.28 14.79
CA PHE A 14 -1.88 -20.08 14.01
C PHE A 14 -0.54 -19.37 13.77
N GLY A 15 -0.39 -18.13 14.25
CA GLY A 15 0.81 -17.32 14.03
C GLY A 15 0.89 -16.68 12.65
N ASN A 16 -0.19 -16.70 11.84
CA ASN A 16 -0.24 -15.93 10.61
C ASN A 16 -0.57 -14.48 10.93
N ARG A 17 0.30 -13.58 10.47
CA ARG A 17 0.11 -12.13 10.59
C ARG A 17 -0.50 -11.58 9.32
N ILE A 18 -1.50 -10.72 9.44
CA ILE A 18 -2.10 -9.93 8.37
C ILE A 18 -1.90 -8.46 8.68
N THR A 19 -1.42 -7.71 7.70
CA THR A 19 -1.15 -6.28 7.87
C THR A 19 -1.78 -5.51 6.72
N THR A 20 -2.45 -4.41 7.05
CA THR A 20 -2.93 -3.42 6.09
C THR A 20 -2.11 -2.15 6.22
N MET A 21 -1.47 -1.74 5.13
CA MET A 21 -0.62 -0.54 5.05
C MET A 21 -1.20 0.47 4.06
N ARG A 22 -1.19 1.75 4.43
CA ARG A 22 -1.34 2.86 3.50
C ARG A 22 0.04 3.33 3.10
N VAL A 23 0.35 3.25 1.81
CA VAL A 23 1.65 3.65 1.26
C VAL A 23 1.51 4.80 0.28
N VAL A 24 2.53 5.66 0.24
CA VAL A 24 2.65 6.78 -0.69
C VAL A 24 3.98 6.69 -1.41
N PHE A 25 3.97 6.73 -2.75
CA PHE A 25 5.17 6.58 -3.58
C PHE A 25 5.01 7.25 -4.96
N PRO A 26 6.09 7.48 -5.72
CA PRO A 26 5.99 8.07 -7.06
C PRO A 26 5.15 7.21 -8.01
N ARG A 27 4.20 7.82 -8.73
CA ARG A 27 3.17 7.08 -9.47
C ARG A 27 3.68 6.02 -10.45
N TYR A 28 4.86 6.20 -11.04
CA TYR A 28 5.43 5.25 -11.99
C TYR A 28 5.81 3.90 -11.34
N ILE A 29 6.10 3.88 -10.03
CA ILE A 29 6.40 2.66 -9.25
C ILE A 29 5.19 1.72 -9.15
N LEU A 30 3.97 2.21 -9.40
CA LEU A 30 2.76 1.39 -9.32
C LEU A 30 2.82 0.17 -10.25
N ALA A 31 3.46 0.29 -11.42
CA ALA A 31 3.59 -0.82 -12.37
C ALA A 31 4.39 -1.98 -11.77
N GLU A 32 5.51 -1.67 -11.11
CA GLU A 32 6.34 -2.65 -10.42
C GLU A 32 5.65 -3.22 -9.17
N LEU A 33 4.96 -2.40 -8.38
CA LEU A 33 4.19 -2.89 -7.23
C LEU A 33 3.08 -3.86 -7.67
N ASN A 34 2.50 -3.64 -8.84
CA ASN A 34 1.43 -4.49 -9.37
C ASN A 34 1.91 -5.88 -9.80
N THR A 35 3.21 -6.11 -10.03
CA THR A 35 3.74 -7.45 -10.36
C THR A 35 3.66 -8.42 -9.17
N HIS A 36 3.57 -7.90 -7.95
CA HIS A 36 3.45 -8.68 -6.72
C HIS A 36 1.99 -9.10 -6.48
N ARG A 37 1.61 -10.25 -7.06
CA ARG A 37 0.21 -10.73 -7.11
C ARG A 37 -0.38 -11.19 -5.77
N MET A 38 0.48 -11.56 -4.82
CA MET A 38 0.09 -11.93 -3.46
C MET A 38 -0.42 -10.74 -2.62
N LEU A 39 -0.22 -9.51 -3.09
CA LEU A 39 -0.68 -8.30 -2.40
C LEU A 39 -2.10 -7.94 -2.86
N SER A 40 -3.04 -7.85 -1.91
CA SER A 40 -4.36 -7.29 -2.15
C SER A 40 -4.27 -5.76 -2.09
N LYS A 41 -4.74 -5.07 -3.14
CA LYS A 41 -4.41 -3.66 -3.37
C LYS A 41 -5.64 -2.83 -3.74
N ASN A 42 -5.81 -1.68 -3.09
CA ASN A 42 -6.73 -0.64 -3.51
C ASN A 42 -5.94 0.63 -3.83
N SER A 43 -5.83 0.93 -5.12
CA SER A 43 -5.00 2.00 -5.65
C SER A 43 -5.85 3.20 -6.05
N ALA A 44 -5.36 4.42 -5.80
CA ALA A 44 -6.03 5.61 -6.30
C ALA A 44 -6.22 5.63 -7.82
N SER A 45 -7.25 6.33 -8.27
CA SER A 45 -7.62 6.40 -9.70
C SER A 45 -7.53 7.83 -10.21
N SER A 46 -6.56 8.09 -11.08
CA SER A 46 -6.44 9.36 -11.80
C SER A 46 -7.69 9.67 -12.64
N ARG A 47 -8.48 8.66 -13.04
CA ARG A 47 -9.76 8.86 -13.71
C ARG A 47 -10.86 9.39 -12.78
N ALA A 48 -10.80 9.05 -11.49
CA ALA A 48 -11.83 9.41 -10.54
C ALA A 48 -11.59 10.79 -9.92
N ILE A 49 -10.34 11.11 -9.60
CA ILE A 49 -9.97 12.38 -8.93
C ILE A 49 -10.23 13.59 -9.87
N PRO A 50 -10.84 14.69 -9.38
CA PRO A 50 -10.99 15.92 -10.15
C PRO A 50 -9.65 16.47 -10.64
N PHE A 51 -9.60 16.93 -11.90
CA PHE A 51 -8.38 17.47 -12.52
C PHE A 51 -7.72 18.56 -11.67
N GLN A 52 -8.50 19.55 -11.21
CA GLN A 52 -8.00 20.66 -10.39
C GLN A 52 -7.26 20.20 -9.11
N LYS A 53 -7.71 19.10 -8.49
CA LYS A 53 -7.03 18.55 -7.30
C LYS A 53 -5.66 17.95 -7.65
N LEU A 54 -5.57 17.19 -8.74
CA LEU A 54 -4.29 16.62 -9.20
C LEU A 54 -3.33 17.71 -9.69
N LEU A 55 -3.86 18.69 -10.43
CA LEU A 55 -3.12 19.84 -10.91
C LEU A 55 -2.46 20.60 -9.75
N GLN A 56 -3.24 20.94 -8.72
CA GLN A 56 -2.72 21.62 -7.53
C GLN A 56 -1.66 20.78 -6.81
N SER A 57 -1.92 19.47 -6.64
CA SER A 57 -0.96 18.57 -6.00
C SER A 57 0.38 18.50 -6.73
N VAL A 58 0.38 18.52 -8.07
CA VAL A 58 1.62 18.50 -8.87
C VAL A 58 2.32 19.86 -8.88
N LYS A 59 1.59 20.97 -8.76
CA LYS A 59 2.18 22.32 -8.63
C LYS A 59 2.86 22.50 -7.27
N GLU A 60 2.19 22.11 -6.18
CA GLU A 60 2.65 22.31 -4.80
C GLU A 60 3.64 21.25 -4.32
N ASN A 61 3.39 19.98 -4.66
CA ASN A 61 4.12 18.82 -4.14
C ASN A 61 4.52 17.85 -5.27
N PRO A 62 5.26 18.31 -6.29
CA PRO A 62 5.68 17.44 -7.38
C PRO A 62 6.59 16.32 -6.86
N PHE A 63 6.50 15.16 -7.53
CA PHE A 63 7.55 14.17 -7.42
C PHE A 63 8.85 14.72 -8.02
N ILE A 64 9.91 14.65 -7.23
CA ILE A 64 11.30 14.88 -7.62
C ILE A 64 12.07 13.61 -7.21
N PRO A 65 12.92 13.03 -8.09
CA PRO A 65 13.74 11.88 -7.75
C PRO A 65 14.58 12.08 -6.48
N ILE A 66 14.71 11.04 -5.66
CA ILE A 66 15.48 11.10 -4.40
C ILE A 66 16.98 11.29 -4.63
N ALA A 67 17.47 10.87 -5.80
CA ALA A 67 18.81 11.10 -6.30
C ALA A 67 18.80 11.03 -7.83
N TRP A 68 19.77 11.68 -8.46
CA TRP A 68 19.98 11.63 -9.90
C TRP A 68 21.07 10.60 -10.20
N GLN A 69 20.66 9.42 -10.67
CA GLN A 69 21.58 8.37 -11.07
C GLN A 69 22.18 8.70 -12.45
N LYS A 70 23.47 8.41 -12.63
CA LYS A 70 24.13 8.55 -13.93
C LYS A 70 23.74 7.39 -14.84
N ASP A 71 23.93 7.59 -16.14
CA ASP A 71 23.75 6.53 -17.14
C ASP A 71 24.65 5.33 -16.84
N HIS A 72 24.12 4.13 -17.08
CA HIS A 72 24.83 2.87 -16.85
C HIS A 72 24.28 1.75 -17.72
N SER A 73 25.09 0.72 -17.97
CA SER A 73 24.63 -0.50 -18.65
C SER A 73 23.86 -1.40 -17.68
N GLY A 74 22.80 -2.06 -18.16
CA GLY A 74 22.02 -3.02 -17.37
C GLY A 74 20.94 -2.36 -16.50
N MET A 75 20.36 -3.13 -15.58
CA MET A 75 19.21 -2.67 -14.78
C MET A 75 19.58 -1.84 -13.55
N GLN A 76 20.85 -1.78 -13.16
CA GLN A 76 21.30 -1.18 -11.90
C GLN A 76 22.59 -0.37 -12.05
N GLY A 77 22.61 0.83 -11.46
CA GLY A 77 23.76 1.73 -11.41
C GLY A 77 24.11 2.13 -9.97
N SER A 78 25.38 2.41 -9.72
CA SER A 78 25.86 2.84 -8.40
C SER A 78 26.38 4.28 -8.38
N GLU A 79 26.45 4.91 -9.55
CA GLU A 79 26.94 6.29 -9.68
C GLU A 79 25.80 7.29 -9.72
N TYR A 80 25.96 8.37 -8.97
CA TYR A 80 24.99 9.45 -8.86
C TYR A 80 25.69 10.79 -9.12
N PHE A 81 24.93 11.78 -9.56
CA PHE A 81 25.40 13.16 -9.52
C PHE A 81 25.59 13.59 -8.07
N THR A 82 26.77 14.12 -7.76
CA THR A 82 27.15 14.56 -6.40
C THR A 82 27.44 16.06 -6.33
N ASP A 83 27.76 16.70 -7.47
CA ASP A 83 27.96 18.13 -7.54
C ASP A 83 26.64 18.88 -7.38
N LYS A 84 26.65 19.93 -6.55
CA LYS A 84 25.44 20.67 -6.18
C LYS A 84 24.91 21.51 -7.35
N GLU A 85 25.77 22.06 -8.18
CA GLU A 85 25.36 22.86 -9.34
C GLU A 85 24.71 21.97 -10.41
N ASP A 86 25.30 20.81 -10.68
CA ASP A 86 24.73 19.79 -11.57
C ASP A 86 23.35 19.32 -11.08
N ILE A 87 23.24 18.94 -9.79
CA ILE A 87 21.97 18.50 -9.20
C ILE A 87 20.91 19.59 -9.30
N ASN A 88 21.27 20.85 -9.02
CA ASN A 88 20.35 21.98 -9.13
C ASN A 88 19.88 22.19 -10.58
N TYR A 89 20.82 22.09 -11.53
CA TYR A 89 20.51 22.22 -12.95
C TYR A 89 19.58 21.11 -13.45
N ILE A 90 19.86 19.85 -13.12
CA ILE A 90 19.03 18.70 -13.50
C ILE A 90 17.63 18.81 -12.87
N THR A 91 17.58 19.13 -11.57
CA THR A 91 16.30 19.32 -10.85
C THR A 91 15.47 20.45 -11.46
N LYS A 92 16.11 21.55 -11.87
CA LYS A 92 15.45 22.65 -12.56
C LYS A 92 14.86 22.19 -13.91
N ASN A 93 15.59 21.40 -14.69
CA ASN A 93 15.07 20.88 -15.97
C ASN A 93 13.90 19.91 -15.77
N TRP A 94 13.95 19.07 -14.73
CA TRP A 94 12.84 18.20 -14.34
C TRP A 94 11.58 19.01 -13.99
N LEU A 95 11.73 20.05 -13.17
CA LEU A 95 10.62 20.93 -12.79
C LEU A 95 10.10 21.77 -13.97
N LEU A 96 10.97 22.19 -14.88
CA LEU A 96 10.55 22.86 -16.11
C LEU A 96 9.71 21.92 -16.99
N SER A 97 10.09 20.64 -17.06
CA SER A 97 9.32 19.62 -17.78
C SER A 97 7.93 19.42 -17.15
N ARG A 98 7.87 19.44 -15.82
CA ARG A 98 6.61 19.46 -15.06
C ARG A 98 5.76 20.68 -15.40
N ASP A 99 6.35 21.86 -15.47
CA ASP A 99 5.64 23.11 -15.77
C ASP A 99 5.04 23.08 -17.19
N PHE A 100 5.77 22.57 -18.18
CA PHE A 100 5.22 22.36 -19.53
C PHE A 100 4.07 21.35 -19.55
N ALA A 101 4.21 20.22 -18.84
CA ALA A 101 3.13 19.23 -18.75
C ALA A 101 1.87 19.79 -18.07
N VAL A 102 2.04 20.63 -17.04
CA VAL A 102 0.96 21.36 -16.37
C VAL A 102 0.26 22.31 -17.34
N GLN A 103 1.03 23.12 -18.09
CA GLN A 103 0.47 24.06 -19.06
C GLN A 103 -0.36 23.34 -20.13
N GLU A 104 0.16 22.25 -20.69
CA GLU A 104 -0.57 21.47 -21.71
C GLU A 104 -1.80 20.77 -21.14
N ALA A 105 -1.74 20.29 -19.89
CA ALA A 105 -2.91 19.75 -19.22
C ALA A 105 -4.00 20.81 -19.01
N GLU A 106 -3.64 22.03 -18.62
CA GLU A 106 -4.56 23.17 -18.51
C GLU A 106 -5.17 23.55 -19.88
N ASN A 107 -4.35 23.57 -20.95
CA ASN A 107 -4.81 23.83 -22.32
C ASN A 107 -5.84 22.79 -22.77
N LEU A 108 -5.53 21.49 -22.65
CA LEU A 108 -6.44 20.41 -23.03
C LEU A 108 -7.73 20.42 -22.20
N SER A 109 -7.64 20.69 -20.90
CA SER A 109 -8.83 20.84 -20.05
C SER A 109 -9.72 22.00 -20.52
N SER A 110 -9.11 23.11 -20.95
CA SER A 110 -9.84 24.29 -21.45
C SER A 110 -10.54 24.02 -22.79
N CYS A 111 -9.99 23.11 -23.60
CA CYS A 111 -10.63 22.60 -24.82
C CYS A 111 -11.76 21.58 -24.56
N GLY A 112 -12.06 21.26 -23.30
CA GLY A 112 -13.11 20.31 -22.92
C GLY A 112 -12.69 18.84 -22.97
N VAL A 113 -11.40 18.53 -23.02
CA VAL A 113 -10.91 17.14 -22.99
C VAL A 113 -11.19 16.51 -21.62
N THR A 114 -11.62 15.25 -21.62
CA THR A 114 -11.95 14.52 -20.38
C THR A 114 -10.76 14.41 -19.43
N LYS A 115 -11.04 14.54 -18.12
CA LYS A 115 -10.05 14.33 -17.04
C LYS A 115 -9.34 12.98 -17.13
N GLN A 116 -9.98 11.97 -17.72
CA GLN A 116 -9.37 10.63 -17.89
C GLN A 116 -8.09 10.65 -18.74
N LEU A 117 -8.00 11.60 -19.67
CA LEU A 117 -6.85 11.82 -20.55
C LEU A 117 -5.96 12.92 -20.01
N VAL A 118 -6.53 14.08 -19.65
CA VAL A 118 -5.76 15.23 -19.16
C VAL A 118 -4.90 14.87 -17.94
N ASN A 119 -5.45 14.11 -16.99
CA ASN A 119 -4.72 13.71 -15.79
C ASN A 119 -3.49 12.83 -16.08
N ARG A 120 -3.40 12.20 -17.26
CA ARG A 120 -2.26 11.34 -17.63
C ARG A 120 -0.98 12.12 -17.86
N LEU A 121 -1.08 13.37 -18.33
CA LEU A 121 0.07 14.25 -18.51
C LEU A 121 0.75 14.60 -17.18
N LEU A 122 0.01 14.52 -16.08
CA LEU A 122 0.50 14.83 -14.73
C LEU A 122 1.12 13.62 -14.01
N GLU A 123 0.85 12.39 -14.47
CA GLU A 123 1.29 11.15 -13.80
C GLU A 123 2.82 11.05 -13.58
N PRO A 124 3.70 11.55 -14.47
CA PRO A 124 5.16 11.51 -14.23
C PRO A 124 5.61 12.28 -12.99
N PHE A 125 4.85 13.29 -12.57
CA PHE A 125 5.23 14.23 -11.51
C PHE A 125 4.38 14.10 -10.25
N MET A 126 3.61 13.03 -10.11
CA MET A 126 2.70 12.86 -8.97
C MET A 126 3.17 11.74 -8.03
N TYR A 127 2.92 11.96 -6.74
CA TYR A 127 2.85 10.86 -5.77
C TYR A 127 1.50 10.15 -5.86
N HIS A 128 1.49 8.90 -5.41
CA HIS A 128 0.37 8.00 -5.52
C HIS A 128 0.16 7.25 -4.22
N THR A 129 -1.10 7.13 -3.79
CA THR A 129 -1.48 6.44 -2.56
C THR A 129 -2.14 5.10 -2.88
N VAL A 130 -1.70 4.06 -2.18
CA VAL A 130 -2.25 2.70 -2.29
C VAL A 130 -2.46 2.13 -0.90
N LEU A 131 -3.60 1.46 -0.71
CA LEU A 131 -3.83 0.59 0.43
C LEU A 131 -3.44 -0.84 0.04
N ILE A 132 -2.62 -1.49 0.86
CA ILE A 132 -2.11 -2.85 0.61
C ILE A 132 -2.42 -3.72 1.82
N THR A 133 -3.01 -4.89 1.61
CA THR A 133 -3.16 -5.90 2.66
C THR A 133 -2.52 -7.21 2.20
N ALA A 134 -1.74 -7.84 3.08
CA ALA A 134 -1.16 -9.15 2.81
C ALA A 134 -0.83 -9.90 4.11
N THR A 135 -0.73 -11.23 3.98
CA THR A 135 -0.12 -12.12 4.98
C THR A 135 1.31 -12.51 4.59
N GLU A 136 1.59 -12.58 3.28
CA GLU A 136 2.90 -12.94 2.74
C GLU A 136 3.65 -11.70 2.21
N TRP A 137 4.61 -11.22 3.00
CA TRP A 137 5.45 -10.08 2.64
C TRP A 137 6.87 -10.45 2.21
N GLU A 138 7.32 -11.66 2.55
CA GLU A 138 8.73 -12.04 2.49
C GLU A 138 9.29 -11.97 1.06
N ASN A 139 8.54 -12.43 0.06
CA ASN A 139 8.97 -12.31 -1.33
C ASN A 139 9.09 -10.85 -1.79
N PHE A 140 8.18 -9.97 -1.37
CA PHE A 140 8.26 -8.55 -1.68
C PHE A 140 9.50 -7.92 -1.05
N PHE A 141 9.72 -8.13 0.25
CA PHE A 141 10.88 -7.57 0.96
C PHE A 141 12.20 -8.14 0.46
N SER A 142 12.29 -9.44 0.18
CA SER A 142 13.49 -10.05 -0.39
C SER A 142 13.89 -9.46 -1.74
N LEU A 143 12.93 -9.11 -2.59
CA LEU A 143 13.19 -8.55 -3.92
C LEU A 143 13.38 -7.04 -3.92
N ARG A 144 12.78 -6.32 -2.97
CA ARG A 144 12.60 -4.87 -3.06
C ARG A 144 13.27 -4.09 -1.94
N CYS A 145 13.56 -4.68 -0.78
CA CYS A 145 14.33 -3.98 0.25
C CYS A 145 15.77 -3.73 -0.21
N PRO A 146 16.44 -2.70 0.36
CA PRO A 146 17.87 -2.55 0.19
C PRO A 146 18.62 -3.76 0.75
N GLN A 147 19.86 -3.91 0.29
CA GLN A 147 20.80 -4.89 0.81
C GLN A 147 22.03 -4.14 1.29
N TYR A 148 22.08 -3.86 2.60
CA TYR A 148 23.27 -3.27 3.22
C TYR A 148 24.15 -4.39 3.78
N GLU A 149 25.27 -4.63 3.12
CA GLU A 149 26.25 -5.61 3.56
C GLU A 149 27.14 -5.03 4.66
N PHE A 150 27.33 -5.78 5.73
CA PHE A 150 28.25 -5.45 6.81
C PHE A 150 29.05 -6.69 7.20
N THR A 151 30.37 -6.59 7.10
CA THR A 151 31.29 -7.67 7.46
C THR A 151 31.94 -7.37 8.81
N PHE A 152 31.73 -8.27 9.78
CA PHE A 152 32.43 -8.22 11.06
C PHE A 152 33.75 -9.00 10.95
N ASP A 153 34.85 -8.37 11.36
CA ASP A 153 36.19 -9.00 11.46
C ASP A 153 36.61 -9.81 10.22
N HIS A 154 36.25 -9.32 9.03
CA HIS A 154 36.58 -9.91 7.73
C HIS A 154 36.12 -11.36 7.49
N THR A 155 35.25 -11.92 8.33
CA THR A 155 34.87 -13.34 8.27
C THR A 155 33.36 -13.57 8.14
N ASP A 156 32.52 -12.73 8.77
CA ASP A 156 31.07 -12.88 8.75
C ASP A 156 30.36 -11.67 8.11
N THR A 157 29.82 -11.85 6.90
CA THR A 157 29.01 -10.82 6.22
C THR A 157 27.53 -11.03 6.51
N LYS A 158 26.88 -9.99 7.04
CA LYS A 158 25.42 -9.92 7.24
C LYS A 158 24.80 -8.91 6.29
N ILE A 159 23.60 -9.21 5.83
CA ILE A 159 22.81 -8.33 4.95
C ILE A 159 21.63 -7.78 5.74
N PHE A 160 21.48 -6.47 5.73
CA PHE A 160 20.39 -5.76 6.40
C PHE A 160 19.41 -5.18 5.38
N ARG A 161 18.11 -5.28 5.70
CA ARG A 161 16.99 -4.86 4.84
C ARG A 161 16.53 -3.43 5.10
N SER A 162 17.09 -2.76 6.12
CA SER A 162 16.92 -1.33 6.32
C SER A 162 18.12 -0.69 6.99
N ARG A 163 18.23 0.63 6.82
CA ARG A 163 19.18 1.47 7.56
C ARG A 163 19.03 1.30 9.06
N LYS A 164 17.79 1.26 9.56
CA LYS A 164 17.52 1.11 10.99
C LYS A 164 18.06 -0.22 11.52
N ASP A 165 17.90 -1.32 10.78
CA ASP A 165 18.42 -2.62 11.19
C ASP A 165 19.95 -2.61 11.30
N LEU A 166 20.63 -2.06 10.29
CA LEU A 166 22.10 -1.96 10.30
C LEU A 166 22.60 -1.06 11.43
N ILE A 167 21.96 0.09 11.66
CA ILE A 167 22.31 1.02 12.75
C ILE A 167 22.10 0.34 14.12
N ARG A 168 20.96 -0.33 14.33
CA ARG A 168 20.64 -1.03 15.59
C ARG A 168 21.61 -2.18 15.87
N TYR A 169 22.08 -2.89 14.83
CA TYR A 169 23.03 -3.99 14.98
C TYR A 169 24.38 -3.54 15.56
N GLY A 170 24.70 -2.25 15.54
CA GLY A 170 25.91 -1.71 16.15
C GLY A 170 26.92 -1.18 15.16
N ALA A 171 26.51 -0.86 13.92
CA ALA A 171 27.34 -0.10 13.02
C ALA A 171 27.49 1.35 13.52
N SER A 172 28.46 1.61 14.40
CA SER A 172 28.93 2.95 14.80
C SER A 172 29.60 3.74 13.66
N TYR A 173 29.58 3.19 12.44
CA TYR A 173 30.11 3.80 11.22
C TYR A 173 29.44 5.13 10.95
N HIS A 174 30.27 6.16 10.76
CA HIS A 174 29.90 7.46 10.24
C HIS A 174 28.52 7.97 10.70
N LYS A 175 28.33 8.15 12.03
CA LYS A 175 27.10 8.78 12.55
C LYS A 175 26.83 10.13 11.86
N ASP A 176 27.88 10.81 11.42
CA ASP A 176 27.84 12.03 10.61
C ASP A 176 27.19 11.84 9.22
N LYS A 177 27.18 10.61 8.70
CA LYS A 177 26.61 10.22 7.39
C LYS A 177 25.23 9.59 7.47
N TYR A 178 24.64 9.41 8.65
CA TYR A 178 23.31 8.80 8.76
C TYR A 178 22.22 9.54 7.98
N ASN A 179 22.36 10.86 7.85
CA ASN A 179 21.44 11.72 7.10
C ASN A 179 21.86 11.92 5.63
N ASP A 180 22.96 11.32 5.19
CA ASP A 180 23.47 11.41 3.81
C ASP A 180 22.80 10.33 2.94
N ILE A 181 21.82 10.72 2.15
CA ILE A 181 21.09 9.78 1.27
C ILE A 181 22.00 9.13 0.23
N LEU A 182 23.00 9.85 -0.29
CA LEU A 182 23.90 9.33 -1.32
C LEU A 182 24.81 8.25 -0.75
N PHE A 183 25.29 8.43 0.49
CA PHE A 183 26.03 7.40 1.21
C PHE A 183 25.24 6.08 1.26
N TRP A 184 23.97 6.13 1.64
CA TRP A 184 23.12 4.94 1.71
C TRP A 184 22.84 4.31 0.35
N LEU A 185 22.58 5.13 -0.67
CA LEU A 185 22.36 4.64 -2.03
C LEU A 185 23.59 3.95 -2.62
N GLN A 186 24.80 4.43 -2.30
CA GLN A 186 26.06 3.82 -2.74
C GLN A 186 26.40 2.53 -1.98
N LEU A 187 26.01 2.45 -0.70
CA LEU A 187 26.21 1.27 0.12
C LEU A 187 25.27 0.12 -0.26
N ASN A 188 24.06 0.46 -0.70
CA ASN A 188 23.02 -0.49 -1.07
C ASN A 188 23.40 -1.37 -2.28
N LYS A 189 23.18 -2.68 -2.16
CA LYS A 189 23.34 -3.69 -3.23
C LYS A 189 22.03 -4.22 -3.82
N GLY A 190 20.89 -3.73 -3.34
CA GLY A 190 19.56 -4.12 -3.83
C GLY A 190 19.35 -3.79 -5.30
N MET A 191 18.56 -4.61 -6.00
CA MET A 191 18.41 -4.56 -7.47
C MET A 191 17.09 -3.95 -7.97
N ALA A 192 16.37 -3.23 -7.12
CA ALA A 192 15.14 -2.54 -7.50
C ALA A 192 15.40 -1.05 -7.79
N ASP A 193 14.44 -0.37 -8.41
CA ASP A 193 14.49 1.10 -8.54
C ASP A 193 14.68 1.76 -7.17
N ILE A 194 15.47 2.83 -7.08
CA ILE A 194 15.83 3.47 -5.80
C ILE A 194 14.60 3.95 -5.01
N HIS A 195 13.49 4.28 -5.68
CA HIS A 195 12.23 4.68 -5.06
C HIS A 195 11.38 3.48 -4.64
N MET A 196 11.45 2.37 -5.39
CA MET A 196 10.89 1.09 -4.94
C MET A 196 11.62 0.59 -3.69
N ILE A 197 12.95 0.73 -3.66
CA ILE A 197 13.78 0.40 -2.49
C ILE A 197 13.39 1.27 -1.30
N ALA A 198 13.30 2.59 -1.48
CA ALA A 198 12.87 3.50 -0.43
C ALA A 198 11.46 3.17 0.09
N LEU A 199 10.55 2.76 -0.79
CA LEU A 199 9.20 2.31 -0.41
C LEU A 199 9.27 1.02 0.41
N ALA A 200 9.96 -0.01 -0.08
CA ALA A 200 10.07 -1.30 0.59
C ALA A 200 10.77 -1.20 1.94
N GLU A 201 11.85 -0.40 2.04
CA GLU A 201 12.53 -0.09 3.31
C GLU A 201 11.58 0.55 4.32
N THR A 202 10.80 1.55 3.88
CA THR A 202 9.84 2.23 4.77
C THR A 202 8.74 1.28 5.22
N MET A 203 8.25 0.41 4.34
CA MET A 203 7.27 -0.63 4.67
C MET A 203 7.84 -1.67 5.64
N TRP A 204 9.09 -2.08 5.44
CA TRP A 204 9.81 -3.02 6.32
C TRP A 204 9.95 -2.45 7.73
N ASP A 205 10.40 -1.20 7.84
CA ASP A 205 10.52 -0.52 9.14
C ASP A 205 9.15 -0.44 9.84
N ALA A 206 8.11 0.01 9.13
CA ALA A 206 6.76 0.10 9.69
C ALA A 206 6.19 -1.26 10.12
N TYR A 207 6.45 -2.31 9.35
CA TYR A 207 6.03 -3.68 9.67
C TYR A 207 6.72 -4.22 10.92
N ASN A 208 8.04 -4.05 11.04
CA ASN A 208 8.80 -4.57 12.18
C ASN A 208 8.63 -3.74 13.46
N GLU A 209 8.29 -2.46 13.33
CA GLU A 209 8.02 -1.59 14.49
C GLU A 209 6.58 -1.73 15.01
N SER A 210 5.68 -2.29 14.21
CA SER A 210 4.29 -2.56 14.60
C SER A 210 4.15 -3.83 15.43
N THR A 211 3.27 -3.77 16.43
CA THR A 211 2.86 -4.93 17.24
C THR A 211 1.46 -5.37 16.82
N PRO A 212 1.27 -6.57 16.26
CA PRO A 212 -0.03 -7.02 15.77
C PRO A 212 -1.01 -7.28 16.92
N LYS A 213 -2.28 -6.88 16.73
CA LYS A 213 -3.39 -7.25 17.60
C LYS A 213 -3.64 -8.76 17.51
N LYS A 214 -3.62 -9.46 18.64
CA LYS A 214 -3.98 -10.88 18.68
C LYS A 214 -5.47 -11.04 18.44
N LEU A 215 -5.82 -11.97 17.55
CA LEU A 215 -7.19 -12.31 17.19
C LEU A 215 -7.44 -13.78 17.53
N ASN A 216 -8.57 -14.06 18.17
CA ASN A 216 -9.05 -15.42 18.36
C ASN A 216 -9.66 -15.96 17.05
N ALA A 217 -10.09 -17.21 17.05
CA ALA A 217 -10.97 -17.72 16.01
C ALA A 217 -12.21 -16.82 15.83
N ASP A 218 -12.63 -16.59 14.58
CA ASP A 218 -13.80 -15.78 14.17
C ASP A 218 -13.72 -14.26 14.43
N ASP A 219 -12.67 -13.77 15.09
CA ASP A 219 -12.35 -12.34 15.17
C ASP A 219 -11.97 -11.77 13.80
N TRP A 220 -11.95 -10.44 13.66
CA TRP A 220 -11.72 -9.79 12.36
C TRP A 220 -10.54 -8.83 12.36
N HIS A 221 -9.79 -8.88 11.26
CA HIS A 221 -8.91 -7.80 10.83
C HIS A 221 -9.75 -6.74 10.09
N ILE A 222 -9.89 -5.56 10.69
CA ILE A 222 -10.73 -4.47 10.20
C ILE A 222 -9.87 -3.19 10.07
N PRO A 223 -9.42 -2.84 8.85
CA PRO A 223 -8.71 -1.58 8.62
C PRO A 223 -9.53 -0.36 9.06
N PHE A 224 -8.89 0.64 9.62
CA PHE A 224 -9.54 1.87 10.10
C PHE A 224 -10.58 1.65 11.23
N GLU A 225 -10.61 0.49 11.89
CA GLU A 225 -11.54 0.23 13.00
C GLU A 225 -11.46 1.30 14.09
N ASP A 226 -10.24 1.73 14.44
CA ASP A 226 -9.99 2.74 15.48
C ASP A 226 -10.58 4.12 15.15
N THR A 227 -10.93 4.37 13.88
CA THR A 227 -11.57 5.63 13.44
C THR A 227 -13.10 5.60 13.58
N ILE A 228 -13.68 4.42 13.85
CA ILE A 228 -15.13 4.23 13.96
C ILE A 228 -15.54 4.43 15.42
N ASN A 229 -16.04 5.62 15.75
CA ASN A 229 -16.51 5.93 17.09
C ASN A 229 -17.78 5.14 17.45
N LEU A 230 -17.81 4.50 18.62
CA LEU A 230 -18.93 3.67 19.07
C LEU A 230 -20.25 4.45 19.20
N SER A 231 -20.21 5.72 19.63
CA SER A 231 -21.41 6.54 19.76
C SER A 231 -21.98 6.92 18.39
N ASP A 232 -21.12 7.31 17.44
CA ASP A 232 -21.52 7.60 16.06
C ASP A 232 -22.09 6.35 15.37
N LEU A 233 -21.47 5.19 15.59
CA LEU A 233 -21.94 3.91 15.09
C LEU A 233 -23.31 3.53 15.66
N THR A 234 -23.49 3.67 16.98
CA THR A 234 -24.76 3.40 17.66
C THR A 234 -25.89 4.30 17.14
N ASN A 235 -25.60 5.60 16.98
CA ASN A 235 -26.56 6.55 16.41
C ASN A 235 -26.92 6.19 14.97
N THR A 236 -25.94 5.84 14.14
CA THR A 236 -26.15 5.42 12.75
C THR A 236 -27.01 4.16 12.66
N LEU A 237 -26.75 3.17 13.52
CA LEU A 237 -27.54 1.93 13.60
C LEU A 237 -28.98 2.21 14.02
N LYS A 238 -29.18 3.11 14.99
CA LYS A 238 -30.51 3.52 15.46
C LYS A 238 -31.28 4.26 14.36
N GLU A 239 -30.63 5.13 13.61
CA GLU A 239 -31.23 5.83 12.45
C GLU A 239 -31.68 4.84 11.37
N LEU A 240 -30.89 3.80 11.09
CA LEU A 240 -31.18 2.81 10.06
C LEU A 240 -32.25 1.79 10.46
N ASN A 241 -32.26 1.36 11.72
CA ASN A 241 -33.02 0.17 12.16
C ASN A 241 -34.06 0.46 13.25
N GLY A 242 -34.11 1.67 13.81
CA GLY A 242 -34.95 2.05 14.95
C GLY A 242 -34.43 1.51 16.29
N GLU A 243 -34.15 0.21 16.36
CA GLU A 243 -33.55 -0.48 17.50
C GLU A 243 -32.13 -0.97 17.18
N VAL A 244 -31.29 -1.09 18.21
CA VAL A 244 -29.88 -1.47 18.07
C VAL A 244 -29.61 -2.76 18.84
N TYR A 245 -29.09 -3.76 18.14
CA TYR A 245 -28.73 -5.07 18.68
C TYR A 245 -27.23 -5.33 18.52
N GLU A 246 -26.62 -6.05 19.45
CA GLU A 246 -25.16 -6.28 19.51
C GLU A 246 -24.61 -6.95 18.24
N ASN A 247 -25.36 -7.88 17.65
CA ASN A 247 -24.99 -8.58 16.42
C ASN A 247 -24.94 -7.65 15.17
N MET A 248 -25.43 -6.41 15.26
CA MET A 248 -25.39 -5.44 14.17
C MET A 248 -24.06 -4.69 14.06
N PHE A 249 -23.27 -4.64 15.15
CA PHE A 249 -22.08 -3.79 15.21
C PHE A 249 -20.97 -4.28 14.28
N LEU A 250 -20.60 -5.56 14.37
CA LEU A 250 -19.50 -6.12 13.59
C LEU A 250 -19.75 -6.06 12.07
N PRO A 251 -20.90 -6.51 11.53
CA PRO A 251 -21.19 -6.38 10.10
C PRO A 251 -21.13 -4.92 9.65
N THR A 252 -21.63 -3.99 10.46
CA THR A 252 -21.64 -2.56 10.11
C THR A 252 -20.24 -1.95 10.11
N LYS A 253 -19.37 -2.33 11.07
CA LYS A 253 -17.95 -1.94 11.07
C LYS A 253 -17.25 -2.41 9.79
N ILE A 254 -17.47 -3.65 9.37
CA ILE A 254 -16.89 -4.22 8.15
C ILE A 254 -17.35 -3.43 6.92
N LYS A 255 -18.65 -3.09 6.82
CA LYS A 255 -19.17 -2.25 5.73
C LYS A 255 -18.48 -0.88 5.68
N ILE A 256 -18.40 -0.21 6.83
CA ILE A 256 -17.80 1.13 6.96
C ILE A 256 -16.31 1.07 6.58
N SER A 257 -15.57 0.11 7.15
CA SER A 257 -14.14 -0.10 6.85
C SER A 257 -13.90 -0.36 5.36
N THR A 258 -14.72 -1.20 4.73
CA THR A 258 -14.65 -1.49 3.29
C THR A 258 -14.85 -0.22 2.45
N ALA A 259 -15.80 0.64 2.85
CA ALA A 259 -16.03 1.93 2.19
C ALA A 259 -14.88 2.93 2.42
N MET A 260 -14.24 2.92 3.60
CA MET A 260 -13.03 3.71 3.89
C MET A 260 -11.85 3.24 3.03
N CYS A 261 -11.68 1.92 2.88
CA CYS A 261 -10.69 1.34 1.98
C CYS A 261 -10.94 1.82 0.55
N ALA A 262 -12.19 1.78 0.08
CA ALA A 262 -12.57 2.30 -1.23
C ALA A 262 -12.20 3.79 -1.37
N ARG A 263 -12.51 4.65 -0.41
CA ARG A 263 -12.20 6.10 -0.47
C ARG A 263 -10.71 6.42 -0.54
N THR A 264 -9.86 5.56 0.01
CA THR A 264 -8.41 5.69 -0.14
C THR A 264 -8.01 5.70 -1.63
N SER A 265 -8.83 5.11 -2.52
CA SER A 265 -8.64 5.23 -3.97
C SER A 265 -9.26 6.46 -4.66
N TYR A 266 -10.16 7.19 -3.99
CA TYR A 266 -10.96 8.24 -4.62
C TYR A 266 -10.55 9.66 -4.20
N THR A 267 -10.09 9.86 -2.96
CA THR A 267 -9.99 11.21 -2.38
C THR A 267 -8.99 11.27 -1.22
N VAL A 268 -7.70 11.34 -1.54
CA VAL A 268 -6.67 11.64 -0.53
C VAL A 268 -6.21 13.10 -0.59
N ILE A 269 -6.36 13.77 -1.74
CA ILE A 269 -5.90 15.15 -1.90
C ILE A 269 -6.92 16.13 -1.30
N GLY A 270 -6.56 16.74 -0.17
CA GLY A 270 -7.29 17.84 0.48
C GLY A 270 -8.48 17.44 1.35
N GLU A 271 -8.61 16.15 1.71
CA GLU A 271 -9.68 15.66 2.61
C GLU A 271 -9.14 14.97 3.87
N GLU A 272 -7.84 15.09 4.13
CA GLU A 272 -7.21 14.63 5.36
C GLU A 272 -7.91 15.26 6.59
N GLY A 273 -8.40 14.42 7.50
CA GLY A 273 -9.05 14.85 8.74
C GLY A 273 -10.55 15.13 8.67
N LYS A 274 -11.22 14.98 7.52
CA LYS A 274 -12.70 15.03 7.49
C LYS A 274 -13.28 13.80 8.19
N ARG A 275 -14.21 14.03 9.13
CA ARG A 275 -14.89 12.93 9.83
C ARG A 275 -15.66 12.06 8.84
N PRO A 276 -15.55 10.72 8.93
CA PRO A 276 -16.33 9.80 8.11
C PRO A 276 -17.82 10.00 8.38
N ASN A 277 -18.63 10.02 7.32
CA ASN A 277 -20.07 9.91 7.47
C ASN A 277 -20.44 8.43 7.36
N LEU A 278 -20.65 7.77 8.50
CA LEU A 278 -20.84 6.32 8.57
C LEU A 278 -22.06 5.84 7.75
N LEU A 279 -23.11 6.64 7.68
CA LEU A 279 -24.29 6.34 6.87
C LEU A 279 -23.96 6.33 5.35
N ASN A 280 -23.20 7.33 4.89
CA ASN A 280 -22.73 7.37 3.50
C ASN A 280 -21.76 6.22 3.20
N ASP A 281 -20.98 5.78 4.19
CA ASP A 281 -20.06 4.66 4.06
C ASP A 281 -20.80 3.34 3.86
N ILE A 282 -21.85 3.10 4.65
CA ILE A 282 -22.73 1.94 4.48
C ILE A 282 -23.39 1.96 3.09
N LYS A 283 -23.93 3.11 2.66
CA LYS A 283 -24.53 3.27 1.33
C LYS A 283 -23.51 3.05 0.20
N LEU A 284 -22.28 3.51 0.38
CA LEU A 284 -21.19 3.30 -0.58
C LEU A 284 -20.82 1.82 -0.67
N HIS A 285 -20.66 1.15 0.46
CA HIS A 285 -20.41 -0.29 0.51
C HIS A 285 -21.47 -1.08 -0.27
N ASP A 286 -22.74 -0.86 0.04
CA ASP A 286 -23.84 -1.62 -0.56
C ASP A 286 -23.91 -1.39 -2.08
N ARG A 287 -23.69 -0.15 -2.53
CA ARG A 287 -23.57 0.17 -3.96
C ARG A 287 -22.39 -0.54 -4.63
N LEU A 288 -21.22 -0.59 -3.98
CA LEU A 288 -20.03 -1.24 -4.53
C LEU A 288 -20.23 -2.75 -4.65
N SER A 289 -20.86 -3.37 -3.64
CA SER A 289 -21.22 -4.80 -3.67
C SER A 289 -22.19 -5.11 -4.81
N LEU A 290 -23.25 -4.31 -4.96
CA LEU A 290 -24.24 -4.46 -6.04
C LEU A 290 -23.62 -4.36 -7.44
N ASN A 291 -22.66 -3.46 -7.61
CA ASN A 291 -21.97 -3.25 -8.89
C ASN A 291 -20.78 -4.20 -9.13
N GLY A 292 -20.49 -5.11 -8.21
CA GLY A 292 -19.35 -6.01 -8.32
C GLY A 292 -17.98 -5.32 -8.27
N HIS A 293 -17.88 -4.18 -7.56
CA HIS A 293 -16.61 -3.46 -7.36
C HIS A 293 -15.82 -4.06 -6.19
N TRP A 294 -15.24 -5.23 -6.42
CA TRP A 294 -14.77 -6.10 -5.35
C TRP A 294 -13.41 -5.77 -4.73
N SER A 295 -12.57 -4.93 -5.34
CA SER A 295 -11.20 -4.69 -4.85
C SER A 295 -11.14 -4.09 -3.44
N CYS A 296 -12.12 -3.28 -3.03
CA CYS A 296 -12.17 -2.74 -1.67
C CYS A 296 -12.59 -3.78 -0.61
N PHE A 297 -13.19 -4.90 -1.01
CA PHE A 297 -13.64 -5.98 -0.14
C PHE A 297 -12.50 -6.95 0.22
N GLU A 298 -11.29 -6.73 -0.29
CA GLU A 298 -10.13 -7.62 -0.03
C GLU A 298 -9.40 -7.30 1.27
N HIS A 299 -9.68 -6.17 1.91
CA HIS A 299 -8.87 -5.68 3.04
C HIS A 299 -9.39 -6.10 4.42
N CYS A 300 -10.71 -6.26 4.57
CA CYS A 300 -11.28 -6.89 5.76
C CYS A 300 -11.14 -8.41 5.64
N ALA A 301 -10.77 -9.08 6.73
CA ALA A 301 -10.67 -10.54 6.75
C ALA A 301 -10.99 -11.12 8.13
N LYS A 302 -11.66 -12.27 8.15
CA LYS A 302 -11.97 -13.03 9.37
C LYS A 302 -10.81 -13.97 9.70
N SER A 303 -10.40 -14.02 10.95
CA SER A 303 -9.48 -15.03 11.50
C SER A 303 -10.13 -16.42 11.37
N MET A 304 -9.43 -17.37 10.75
CA MET A 304 -9.94 -18.73 10.59
C MET A 304 -10.04 -19.44 11.94
N ASN A 305 -11.04 -20.31 12.09
CA ASN A 305 -11.00 -21.35 13.12
C ASN A 305 -10.24 -22.60 12.63
N GLN A 306 -10.03 -23.58 13.52
CA GLN A 306 -9.25 -24.79 13.21
C GLN A 306 -9.80 -25.61 12.03
N ILE A 307 -11.12 -25.66 11.87
CA ILE A 307 -11.78 -26.41 10.79
C ILE A 307 -11.51 -25.69 9.46
N GLU A 308 -11.80 -24.38 9.42
CA GLU A 308 -11.56 -23.55 8.23
C GLU A 308 -10.09 -23.57 7.80
N TYR A 309 -9.16 -23.52 8.75
CA TYR A 309 -7.73 -23.59 8.44
C TYR A 309 -7.35 -24.89 7.73
N ASN A 310 -7.90 -26.01 8.18
CA ASN A 310 -7.58 -27.34 7.66
C ASN A 310 -8.28 -27.67 6.33
N GLU A 311 -9.39 -27.01 6.02
CA GLU A 311 -10.20 -27.32 4.83
C GLU A 311 -9.82 -26.52 3.58
N VAL A 312 -9.23 -25.32 3.73
CA VAL A 312 -8.94 -24.44 2.59
C VAL A 312 -7.48 -24.53 2.15
N TYR A 313 -7.23 -24.90 0.88
CA TYR A 313 -5.88 -25.10 0.32
C TYR A 313 -5.70 -24.40 -1.03
N ASN A 314 -4.54 -23.78 -1.26
CA ASN A 314 -4.24 -23.03 -2.49
C ASN A 314 -3.22 -23.70 -3.42
N SER A 315 -2.49 -24.74 -2.98
CA SER A 315 -1.49 -25.36 -3.83
C SER A 315 -1.16 -26.81 -3.51
N ILE A 316 -0.69 -27.51 -4.55
CA ILE A 316 0.02 -28.79 -4.48
C ILE A 316 1.50 -28.47 -4.52
N ASN A 317 2.19 -28.49 -3.38
CA ASN A 317 3.66 -28.40 -3.36
C ASN A 317 4.25 -29.80 -3.59
N LYS A 318 4.86 -30.00 -4.78
CA LYS A 318 5.65 -31.20 -5.10
C LYS A 318 7.11 -30.98 -4.69
N SER A 319 7.42 -31.12 -3.41
CA SER A 319 8.81 -31.22 -2.96
C SER A 319 8.99 -32.54 -2.22
N ASN A 320 9.89 -33.39 -2.74
CA ASN A 320 10.25 -34.73 -2.26
C ASN A 320 9.27 -35.88 -2.56
N GLY A 321 8.63 -35.88 -3.74
CA GLY A 321 7.85 -37.03 -4.22
C GLY A 321 6.47 -37.21 -3.58
N GLY A 322 5.97 -36.19 -2.86
CA GLY A 322 4.62 -36.16 -2.29
C GLY A 322 3.91 -34.82 -2.49
N ILE A 323 2.58 -34.84 -2.34
CA ILE A 323 1.72 -33.65 -2.30
C ILE A 323 1.81 -33.07 -0.88
N VAL A 324 2.52 -31.96 -0.68
CA VAL A 324 2.39 -31.18 0.55
C VAL A 324 1.17 -30.27 0.38
N LYS A 325 0.15 -30.52 1.21
CA LYS A 325 -1.04 -29.66 1.27
C LYS A 325 -0.65 -28.37 2.00
N ASP A 326 -0.77 -27.25 1.30
CA ASP A 326 -0.57 -25.93 1.88
C ASP A 326 -1.94 -25.36 2.33
N PHE A 327 -2.16 -25.35 3.63
CA PHE A 327 -3.44 -25.08 4.29
C PHE A 327 -3.63 -23.62 4.71
N GLY A 328 -4.87 -23.26 5.00
CA GLY A 328 -5.27 -21.99 5.59
C GLY A 328 -5.47 -20.85 4.60
N TRP A 329 -5.71 -21.13 3.31
CA TRP A 329 -5.64 -20.08 2.29
C TRP A 329 -6.98 -19.57 1.80
N SER A 330 -7.29 -18.28 1.93
CA SER A 330 -8.47 -17.65 1.30
C SER A 330 -8.03 -16.53 0.37
N GLY A 331 -8.14 -16.77 -0.94
CA GLY A 331 -7.61 -15.84 -1.94
C GLY A 331 -6.11 -15.63 -1.76
N ASN A 332 -5.71 -14.40 -1.43
CA ASN A 332 -4.30 -14.04 -1.22
C ASN A 332 -3.82 -14.19 0.24
N PHE A 333 -4.71 -14.52 1.18
CA PHE A 333 -4.36 -14.52 2.61
C PHE A 333 -4.27 -15.91 3.18
N ARG A 334 -3.31 -16.10 4.09
CA ARG A 334 -3.12 -17.32 4.88
C ARG A 334 -3.57 -17.11 6.32
N GLY A 335 -4.37 -18.03 6.85
CA GLY A 335 -4.96 -17.98 8.18
C GLY A 335 -6.17 -17.06 8.33
N PHE A 336 -6.63 -16.46 7.24
CA PHE A 336 -7.74 -15.51 7.23
C PHE A 336 -8.66 -15.74 6.03
N ILE A 337 -9.97 -15.57 6.23
CA ILE A 337 -10.98 -15.57 5.17
C ILE A 337 -11.20 -14.14 4.69
N GLN A 338 -10.82 -13.85 3.44
CA GLN A 338 -11.04 -12.54 2.81
C GLN A 338 -12.53 -12.22 2.71
N TYR A 339 -12.94 -11.00 3.09
CA TYR A 339 -14.36 -10.62 3.04
C TYR A 339 -14.93 -10.75 1.64
N ARG A 340 -14.18 -10.39 0.60
CA ARG A 340 -14.52 -10.62 -0.82
C ARG A 340 -14.93 -12.07 -1.12
N LYS A 341 -14.30 -13.06 -0.49
CA LYS A 341 -14.55 -14.50 -0.71
C LYS A 341 -15.88 -14.98 -0.11
N MET A 342 -16.54 -14.14 0.69
CA MET A 342 -17.85 -14.44 1.26
C MET A 342 -19.01 -14.09 0.29
N PHE A 343 -18.71 -13.58 -0.91
CA PHE A 343 -19.71 -13.21 -1.91
C PHE A 343 -19.73 -14.22 -3.08
N ALA A 344 -20.89 -14.80 -3.37
CA ALA A 344 -21.05 -15.85 -4.39
C ALA A 344 -20.62 -15.44 -5.82
N ASN A 345 -20.63 -14.14 -6.14
CA ASN A 345 -20.34 -13.60 -7.47
C ASN A 345 -19.06 -12.74 -7.49
N GLU A 346 -18.09 -13.01 -6.61
CA GLU A 346 -16.88 -12.19 -6.51
C GLU A 346 -16.02 -12.13 -7.80
N ASN A 347 -16.24 -13.04 -8.76
CA ASN A 347 -15.50 -13.11 -10.02
C ASN A 347 -16.32 -12.65 -11.24
N ILE A 348 -17.60 -12.32 -11.06
CA ILE A 348 -18.49 -11.91 -12.15
C ILE A 348 -19.31 -10.68 -11.75
N THR A 349 -19.49 -9.75 -12.68
CA THR A 349 -20.48 -8.67 -12.50
C THR A 349 -21.81 -9.19 -13.03
N VAL A 350 -22.73 -9.55 -12.14
CA VAL A 350 -24.10 -9.87 -12.54
C VAL A 350 -24.77 -8.54 -12.85
N ASN A 351 -24.79 -8.15 -14.12
CA ASN A 351 -25.51 -6.97 -14.56
C ASN A 351 -27.01 -7.19 -14.31
N GLY A 352 -27.52 -6.74 -13.18
CA GLY A 352 -28.93 -6.42 -13.02
C GLY A 352 -29.23 -5.13 -13.77
N LYS A 353 -29.34 -5.21 -15.10
CA LYS A 353 -30.08 -4.23 -15.89
C LYS A 353 -31.35 -4.87 -16.39
#